data_AF-A0AA37TU86-F1
#
_entry.id   AF-A0AA37TU86-F1
#
_cell.length_a   1.000
_cell.length_b   1.000
_cell.length_c   1.000
_cell.angle_alpha   90.00
_cell.angle_beta   90.00
_cell.angle_gamma   90.00
#
_symmetry.space_group_name_H-M   'P 1'
#
loop_
_entity.id
_entity.type
_entity.pdbx_description
1 polymer ?
#
loop_
_entity_poly.entity_id
_entity_poly.type
_entity_poly.pdbx_seq_one_letter_code
_entity_poly.pdbx_strand_id
1 'polypeptide(L)' 'MDTAFIVPLLALFTLLAVCVFAMISKASIERRRHDPSAPKSSLAKDGPTGDPVAYDE' A
#
# COMPACT_ATOMS: atom_id res chain seq x y z
N MET A 1 -19.33 -16.58 33.82
CA MET A 1 -18.11 -15.80 33.53
C MET A 1 -18.54 -14.60 32.71
N ASP A 2 -18.11 -13.39 33.08
CA ASP A 2 -18.42 -12.17 32.34
C ASP A 2 -17.58 -12.12 31.06
N THR A 3 -18.24 -12.11 29.91
CA THR A 3 -17.62 -12.10 28.58
C THR A 3 -17.51 -10.69 28.00
N ALA A 4 -17.89 -9.64 28.75
CA ALA A 4 -17.86 -8.27 28.26
C ALA A 4 -16.47 -7.81 27.79
N PHE A 5 -15.39 -8.40 28.30
CA PHE A 5 -14.01 -8.08 27.91
C PHE A 5 -13.58 -8.67 26.56
N ILE A 6 -14.30 -9.66 26.02
CA ILE A 6 -13.88 -10.35 24.78
C ILE A 6 -14.01 -9.45 23.55
N VAL A 7 -15.02 -8.59 23.53
CA VAL A 7 -15.30 -7.68 22.42
C VAL A 7 -14.18 -6.64 22.25
N PRO A 8 -13.78 -5.87 23.28
CA PRO A 8 -12.66 -4.94 23.14
C PRO A 8 -11.34 -5.64 22.87
N LEU A 9 -11.11 -6.84 23.43
CA LEU A 9 -9.90 -7.63 23.15
C LEU A 9 -9.81 -8.00 21.66
N LEU A 10 -10.88 -8.53 21.08
CA LEU A 10 -10.94 -8.87 19.66
C LEU A 10 -10.77 -7.63 18.78
N ALA A 11 -11.37 -6.51 19.15
CA ALA A 11 -11.21 -5.24 18.41
C ALA A 11 -9.75 -4.75 18.40
N LEU A 12 -9.02 -4.89 19.51
CA LEU A 12 -7.60 -4.55 19.55
C LEU A 12 -6.76 -5.52 18.69
N PHE A 13 -7.08 -6.81 18.70
CA PHE A 13 -6.42 -7.80 17.86
C PHE A 13 -6.66 -7.56 16.36
N THR A 14 -7.89 -7.25 15.96
CA THR A 14 -8.19 -6.96 14.55
C THR A 14 -7.48 -5.68 14.09
N LEU A 15 -7.46 -4.64 14.93
CA LEU A 15 -6.74 -3.40 14.64
C LEU A 15 -5.22 -3.66 14.51
N LEU A 16 -4.63 -4.46 15.41
CA LEU A 16 -3.23 -4.86 15.33
C LEU A 16 -2.93 -5.62 14.04
N ALA A 17 -3.79 -6.56 13.64
CA ALA A 17 -3.63 -7.31 12.40
C ALA A 17 -3.63 -6.40 11.16
N VAL A 18 -4.54 -5.42 11.11
CA VAL A 18 -4.60 -4.43 10.03
C VAL A 18 -3.35 -3.55 10.01
N CYS A 19 -2.85 -3.11 11.16
CA CYS A 19 -1.60 -2.34 11.25
C CYS A 19 -0.41 -3.12 10.68
N VAL A 20 -0.26 -4.41 11.03
CA VAL A 20 0.81 -5.27 10.49
C VAL A 20 0.66 -5.43 8.98
N PHE A 21 -0.55 -5.71 8.50
CA PHE A 21 -0.82 -5.82 7.07
C PHE A 21 -0.48 -4.54 6.30
N ALA A 22 -0.83 -3.38 6.86
CA ALA A 22 -0.53 -2.07 6.28
C ALA A 22 0.98 -1.84 6.17
N MET A 23 1.77 -2.20 7.19
CA MET A 23 3.23 -2.08 7.15
C MET A 23 3.85 -2.97 6.06
N ILE A 24 3.41 -4.22 5.94
CA ILE A 24 3.90 -5.15 4.90
C ILE A 24 3.54 -4.65 3.50
N SER A 25 2.29 -4.20 3.31
CA SER A 25 1.83 -3.63 2.04
C SER A 25 2.64 -2.39 1.66
N LYS A 26 2.91 -1.50 2.62
CA LYS A 26 3.75 -0.32 2.40
C LYS A 26 5.17 -0.71 1.98
N ALA A 27 5.77 -1.71 2.60
CA ALA A 27 7.10 -2.19 2.22
C ALA A 27 7.12 -2.78 0.80
N SER A 28 6.06 -3.48 0.39
CA SER A 28 5.92 -3.99 -0.98
C SER A 28 5.78 -2.87 -2.01
N ILE A 29 5.01 -1.82 -1.71
CA ILE A 29 4.84 -0.66 -2.59
C ILE A 29 6.16 0.12 -2.71
N GLU A 30 6.88 0.31 -1.61
CA GLU A 30 8.18 1.00 -1.61
C GLU A 30 9.19 0.29 -2.52
N ARG A 31 9.26 -1.04 -2.45
CA ARG A 31 10.11 -1.86 -3.33
C ARG A 31 9.76 -1.69 -4.80
N ARG A 32 8.46 -1.62 -5.14
CA ARG A 32 7.99 -1.35 -6.51
C ARG A 32 8.26 0.08 -6.96
N ARG A 33 8.27 1.05 -6.03
CA ARG A 33 8.61 2.45 -6.31
C ARG A 33 10.08 2.63 -6.71
N HIS A 34 10.97 1.80 -6.16
CA HIS A 34 12.40 1.79 -6.46
C HIS A 34 12.79 0.92 -7.66
N ASP A 35 11.84 0.22 -8.29
CA ASP A 35 12.09 -0.53 -9.50
C ASP A 35 12.20 0.43 -10.70
N PRO A 36 13.38 0.55 -11.35
CA PRO A 36 13.58 1.45 -12.48
C PRO A 36 12.86 1.01 -13.76
N SER A 37 12.34 -0.23 -13.80
CA SER A 37 11.63 -0.80 -14.96
C SER A 37 10.10 -0.69 -14.86
N ALA A 38 9.55 -0.24 -13.72
CA ALA A 38 8.11 -0.11 -13.54
C ALA A 38 7.59 1.11 -14.34
N PRO A 39 6.57 0.94 -15.21
CA PRO A 39 5.98 2.07 -15.94
C PRO A 39 5.42 3.07 -14.93
N LYS A 40 6.08 4.22 -14.84
CA LYS A 40 5.71 5.29 -13.91
C LYS A 40 4.36 5.86 -14.32
N SER A 41 3.40 5.87 -13.40
CA SER A 41 2.07 6.43 -13.65
C SER A 41 2.15 7.91 -14.05
N SER A 42 1.34 8.32 -15.04
CA SER A 42 1.24 9.70 -15.55
C SER A 42 0.77 10.72 -14.49
N LEU A 43 0.23 10.26 -13.36
CA LEU A 43 -0.21 11.11 -12.24
C LEU A 43 0.76 11.09 -11.04
N ALA A 44 1.84 10.32 -11.12
CA ALA A 44 2.84 10.30 -10.06
C ALA A 44 3.64 11.60 -10.08
N LYS A 45 3.96 12.14 -8.89
CA LYS A 45 4.82 13.34 -8.72
C LYS A 45 6.18 13.21 -9.43
N ASP A 46 6.67 11.98 -9.59
CA ASP A 46 7.94 11.63 -10.25
C ASP A 46 7.73 10.92 -11.62
N GLY A 47 6.49 10.91 -12.11
CA GLY A 47 6.13 10.40 -13.43
C GLY A 47 6.52 11.38 -14.54
N PRO A 48 6.61 10.94 -15.81
CA PRO A 48 6.96 11.79 -16.94
C PRO A 48 5.88 12.87 -17.12
N THR A 49 6.05 13.99 -16.43
CA THR A 49 5.28 15.20 -16.66
C THR A 49 5.91 15.87 -17.89
N GLY A 50 5.50 15.48 -19.09
CA GLY A 50 5.82 16.26 -20.29
C GLY A 50 6.06 15.54 -21.60
N ASP A 51 6.38 14.24 -21.61
CA ASP A 51 6.62 13.53 -22.87
C ASP A 51 5.47 12.56 -23.20
N PRO A 52 4.72 12.78 -24.30
CA PRO A 52 3.72 11.83 -24.74
C PRO A 52 4.43 10.53 -25.13
N VAL A 53 4.19 9.48 -24.35
CA VAL A 53 4.62 8.13 -24.73
C VAL A 53 3.93 7.80 -26.04
N ALA A 54 4.71 7.74 -27.13
CA ALA A 54 4.22 7.30 -28.43
C ALA A 54 3.70 5.86 -28.26
N TYR A 55 2.39 5.68 -28.42
CA TYR A 55 1.83 4.37 -28.66
C TYR A 55 2.23 3.98 -30.08
N ASP A 56 3.07 2.95 -30.20
CA ASP A 56 3.30 2.26 -31.47
C ASP A 56 2.06 1.40 -31.76
N GLU A 57 1.57 1.51 -32.99
CA GLU A 57 0.30 0.98 -33.51
C GLU A 57 0.24 -0.55 -33.67
#